data_AF-A0A9Q1DPB4-F1
#
_entry.id   AF-A0A9Q1DPB4-F1
#
_cell.length_a   1.000
_cell.length_b   1.000
_cell.length_c   1.000
_cell.angle_alpha   90.00
_cell.angle_beta   90.00
_cell.angle_gamma   90.00
#
_symmetry.space_group_name_H-M   'P 1'
#
loop_
_entity.id
_entity.type
_entity.pdbx_description
1 polymer ?
#
loop_
_entity_poly.entity_id
_entity_poly.type
_entity_poly.pdbx_seq_one_letter_code
_entity_poly.pdbx_strand_id
1 'polypeptide(L)'
;MFRIKCLPLKRRQSSLVRVYAKELCRNLVKKSPPQKLSSPIKMAKGDPRKPKGKMSSYAFFVQVCREEHKKKNSDIPINFSEFSKKCSGRWKTMSGKEKSRFDDMAKQDKARYDEEMMSYMPAGKKGKKKKDPNAPKRPPSGFFLFSSDQRPKIKAQHPSLGIGDVAKKLGEMWNNLGDSNKQPYLIKANKLKDKYQKDMADYKGKLGGAAGGPKPKKKPVQVPEDDDEDEEEDDEEDEDDDDEDDD
;
A
#
# COMPACT_ATOMS: atom_id res chain seq x y z
N MET A 1 44.48 70.42 28.16
CA MET A 1 43.48 69.37 28.47
C MET A 1 42.60 69.14 27.25
N PHE A 2 42.77 68.07 26.47
CA PHE A 2 41.68 67.51 25.66
C PHE A 2 41.87 65.99 25.57
N ARG A 3 40.91 65.27 26.17
CA ARG A 3 40.88 63.81 26.32
C ARG A 3 40.49 63.16 24.99
N ILE A 4 41.34 62.24 24.51
CA ILE A 4 41.02 61.31 23.43
C ILE A 4 39.99 60.31 23.96
N LYS A 5 38.76 60.34 23.45
CA LYS A 5 37.74 59.31 23.71
C LYS A 5 37.90 58.20 22.68
N CYS A 6 38.44 57.05 23.11
CA CYS A 6 38.29 55.77 22.40
C CYS A 6 36.80 55.39 22.32
N LEU A 7 36.32 55.13 21.10
CA LEU A 7 35.03 54.50 20.83
C LEU A 7 35.26 53.02 20.46
N PRO A 8 34.45 52.07 20.96
CA PRO A 8 34.69 50.65 20.78
C PRO A 8 34.19 50.13 19.42
N LEU A 9 35.12 49.66 18.57
CA LEU A 9 34.85 48.76 17.45
C LEU A 9 34.40 47.39 17.98
N LYS A 10 33.10 47.15 18.17
CA LYS A 10 32.56 45.79 18.33
C LYS A 10 31.03 45.76 18.23
N ARG A 11 30.46 45.83 17.01
CA ARG A 11 29.07 45.38 16.74
C ARG A 11 28.59 45.40 15.27
N ARG A 12 29.46 45.39 14.27
CA ARG A 12 29.03 45.42 12.85
C ARG A 12 29.30 44.15 12.02
N GLN A 13 30.02 43.15 12.54
CA GLN A 13 30.27 41.90 11.79
C GLN A 13 29.15 40.83 11.92
N SER A 14 28.19 40.97 12.84
CA SER A 14 27.19 39.92 13.10
C SER A 14 26.05 39.80 12.08
N SER A 15 25.70 40.88 11.37
CA SER A 15 24.57 40.86 10.42
C SER A 15 24.98 40.29 9.07
N LEU A 16 26.16 40.65 8.57
CA LEU A 16 26.70 40.16 7.30
C LEU A 16 26.90 38.64 7.30
N VAL A 17 27.41 38.04 8.37
CA VAL A 17 27.60 36.58 8.45
C VAL A 17 26.26 35.82 8.50
N ARG A 18 25.22 36.39 9.12
CA ARG A 18 23.87 35.79 9.18
C ARG A 18 23.13 35.89 7.84
N VAL A 19 23.32 36.97 7.10
CA VAL A 19 22.80 37.11 5.74
C VAL A 19 23.54 36.17 4.80
N TYR A 20 24.87 36.11 4.87
CA TYR A 20 25.68 35.21 4.05
C TYR A 20 25.38 33.73 4.32
N ALA A 21 25.12 33.33 5.58
CA ALA A 21 24.73 31.96 5.92
C ALA A 21 23.33 31.58 5.41
N LYS A 22 22.38 32.53 5.42
CA LYS A 22 21.04 32.33 4.83
C LYS A 22 21.09 32.30 3.31
N GLU A 23 21.89 33.16 2.69
CA GLU A 23 22.13 33.22 1.24
C GLU A 23 22.82 31.93 0.74
N LEU A 24 23.82 31.42 1.48
CA LEU A 24 24.51 30.17 1.18
C LEU A 24 23.59 28.96 1.35
N CYS A 25 22.72 28.91 2.36
CA CYS A 25 21.70 27.85 2.47
C CYS A 25 20.67 27.91 1.33
N ARG A 26 20.22 29.11 0.95
CA ARG A 26 19.29 29.30 -0.18
C ARG A 26 19.92 28.91 -1.52
N ASN A 27 21.21 29.19 -1.70
CA ASN A 27 21.95 28.88 -2.92
C ASN A 27 22.42 27.42 -3.00
N LEU A 28 22.64 26.72 -1.87
CA LEU A 28 22.91 25.27 -1.84
C LEU A 28 21.67 24.45 -2.19
N VAL A 29 20.47 24.90 -1.79
CA VAL A 29 19.20 24.25 -2.16
C VAL A 29 18.84 24.47 -3.64
N LYS A 30 19.26 25.59 -4.24
CA LYS A 30 18.98 25.92 -5.65
C LYS A 30 20.02 25.43 -6.67
N LYS A 31 21.23 25.05 -6.26
CA LYS A 31 22.33 24.63 -7.15
C LYS A 31 22.62 23.13 -7.17
N SER A 32 21.91 22.30 -6.41
CA SER A 32 22.00 20.85 -6.58
C SER A 32 20.98 20.40 -7.62
N PRO A 33 21.37 20.18 -8.90
CA PRO A 33 20.55 19.34 -9.76
C PRO A 33 20.35 17.98 -9.07
N PRO A 34 19.25 17.25 -9.31
CA PRO A 34 19.12 15.90 -8.81
C PRO A 34 20.30 15.08 -9.35
N GLN A 35 21.31 14.86 -8.51
CA GLN A 35 22.48 14.08 -8.83
C GLN A 35 22.02 12.63 -8.97
N LYS A 36 21.67 12.22 -10.20
CA LYS A 36 21.90 10.84 -10.59
C LYS A 36 23.40 10.61 -10.37
N LEU A 37 23.75 9.67 -9.48
CA LEU A 37 24.90 8.75 -9.54
C LEU A 37 25.35 8.33 -8.14
N SER A 38 25.15 7.06 -7.80
CA SER A 38 26.24 6.08 -7.75
C SER A 38 25.67 4.70 -7.44
N SER A 39 25.87 3.77 -8.38
CA SER A 39 25.77 2.29 -8.36
C SER A 39 24.67 1.61 -7.51
N PRO A 40 23.97 0.59 -8.05
CA PRO A 40 22.88 -0.07 -7.36
C PRO A 40 23.40 -0.82 -6.14
N ILE A 41 23.10 -0.30 -4.94
CA ILE A 41 23.08 -1.13 -3.74
C ILE A 41 22.01 -2.19 -3.99
N LYS A 42 22.45 -3.42 -4.26
CA LYS A 42 21.61 -4.60 -4.51
C LYS A 42 20.79 -4.93 -3.25
N MET A 43 19.71 -4.19 -3.01
CA MET A 43 18.79 -4.49 -1.92
C MET A 43 17.36 -4.26 -2.41
N ALA A 44 16.86 -5.24 -3.17
CA ALA A 44 15.45 -5.65 -3.23
C ALA A 44 15.36 -6.91 -4.10
N LYS A 45 15.14 -8.06 -3.46
CA LYS A 45 14.63 -9.27 -4.11
C LYS A 45 13.13 -8.99 -4.32
N GLY A 46 12.75 -8.30 -5.40
CA GLY A 46 11.37 -7.82 -5.58
C GLY A 46 11.15 -7.09 -6.90
N ASP A 47 9.88 -6.80 -7.21
CA ASP A 47 9.42 -6.13 -8.44
C ASP A 47 10.23 -4.84 -8.70
N PRO A 48 10.93 -4.72 -9.85
CA PRO A 48 11.70 -3.53 -10.22
C PRO A 48 10.86 -2.24 -10.30
N ARG A 49 9.53 -2.36 -10.43
CA ARG A 49 8.61 -1.21 -10.45
C ARG A 49 8.22 -0.73 -9.05
N LYS A 50 8.55 -1.49 -7.99
CA LYS A 50 8.24 -1.10 -6.62
C LYS A 50 9.06 0.13 -6.21
N PRO A 51 8.40 1.21 -5.76
CA PRO A 51 9.08 2.38 -5.21
C PRO A 51 10.11 2.01 -4.15
N LYS A 52 11.27 2.68 -4.20
CA LYS A 52 12.34 2.42 -3.23
C LYS A 52 11.93 2.95 -1.86
N GLY A 53 12.09 2.12 -0.83
CA GLY A 53 11.65 2.41 0.53
C GLY A 53 12.19 3.74 1.10
N LYS A 54 11.43 4.31 2.03
CA LYS A 54 11.77 5.57 2.70
C LYS A 54 13.07 5.48 3.51
N MET A 55 13.92 6.48 3.38
CA MET A 55 15.18 6.63 4.10
C MET A 55 14.97 7.44 5.38
N SER A 56 15.54 6.96 6.49
CA SER A 56 15.50 7.66 7.78
C SER A 56 16.52 8.79 7.84
N SER A 57 16.36 9.70 8.81
CA SER A 57 17.29 10.81 9.02
C SER A 57 18.71 10.31 9.30
N TYR A 58 18.85 9.23 10.05
CA TYR A 58 20.14 8.56 10.24
C TYR A 58 20.69 7.96 8.94
N ALA A 59 19.85 7.39 8.07
CA ALA A 59 20.31 6.82 6.80
C ALA A 59 20.88 7.90 5.86
N PHE A 60 20.24 9.08 5.81
CA PHE A 60 20.79 10.25 5.10
C PHE A 60 22.10 10.73 5.72
N PHE A 61 22.20 10.75 7.04
CA PHE A 61 23.45 11.10 7.73
C PHE A 61 24.60 10.14 7.39
N VAL A 62 24.33 8.83 7.38
CA VAL A 62 25.33 7.82 7.01
C VAL A 62 25.80 8.01 5.57
N GLN A 63 24.92 8.39 4.63
CA GLN A 63 25.32 8.74 3.27
C GLN A 63 26.28 9.93 3.24
N VAL A 64 25.96 11.02 3.95
CA VAL A 64 26.84 12.19 4.04
C VAL A 64 28.20 11.81 4.65
N CYS A 65 28.22 10.99 5.69
CA CYS A 65 29.47 10.49 6.26
C CYS A 65 30.28 9.62 5.29
N ARG A 66 29.62 8.80 4.45
CA ARG A 66 30.29 8.01 3.41
C ARG A 66 30.91 8.91 2.35
N GLU A 67 30.20 9.94 1.90
CA GLU A 67 30.70 10.91 0.92
C GLU A 67 31.88 11.71 1.44
N GLU A 68 31.82 12.17 2.69
CA GLU A 68 32.95 12.85 3.33
C GLU A 68 34.18 11.95 3.45
N HIS A 69 33.97 10.67 3.79
CA HIS A 69 35.07 9.71 3.86
C HIS A 69 35.68 9.44 2.49
N LYS A 70 34.86 9.33 1.45
CA LYS A 70 35.33 9.16 0.06
C LYS A 70 36.12 10.37 -0.43
N LYS A 71 35.76 11.59 -0.02
CA LYS A 71 36.50 12.82 -0.38
C LYS A 71 37.81 12.97 0.38
N LYS A 72 37.84 12.62 1.68
CA LYS A 72 39.03 12.80 2.54
C LYS A 72 40.00 11.63 2.48
N ASN A 73 39.51 10.43 2.17
CA ASN A 73 40.27 9.19 2.10
C ASN A 73 39.97 8.48 0.78
N SER A 74 40.18 9.18 -0.35
CA SER A 74 39.93 8.67 -1.71
C SER A 74 40.68 7.37 -2.02
N ASP A 75 41.89 7.19 -1.46
CA ASP A 75 42.76 6.04 -1.71
C ASP A 75 42.66 4.92 -0.67
N ILE A 76 41.97 5.13 0.45
CA ILE A 76 41.89 4.12 1.53
C ILE A 76 40.52 3.44 1.49
N PRO A 77 40.46 2.12 1.28
CA PRO A 77 39.21 1.38 1.27
C PRO A 77 38.49 1.52 2.63
N ILE A 78 37.19 1.81 2.58
CA ILE A 78 36.36 2.06 3.76
C ILE A 78 36.18 0.75 4.53
N ASN A 79 36.79 0.63 5.72
CA ASN A 79 36.46 -0.45 6.64
C ASN A 79 35.05 -0.22 7.23
N PHE A 80 34.09 -1.05 6.84
CA PHE A 80 32.68 -0.91 7.23
C PHE A 80 32.47 -0.96 8.76
N SER A 81 33.22 -1.80 9.47
CA SER A 81 33.10 -1.96 10.93
C SER A 81 33.50 -0.67 11.66
N GLU A 82 34.66 -0.11 11.29
CA GLU A 82 35.15 1.15 11.84
C GLU A 82 34.29 2.34 11.42
N PHE A 83 33.82 2.34 10.18
CA PHE A 83 32.94 3.39 9.67
C PHE A 83 31.59 3.43 10.40
N SER A 84 31.00 2.27 10.69
CA SER A 84 29.73 2.17 11.43
C SER A 84 29.86 2.70 12.87
N LYS A 85 30.94 2.34 13.57
CA LYS A 85 31.25 2.86 14.91
C LYS A 85 31.43 4.39 14.90
N LYS A 86 32.15 4.91 13.90
CA LYS A 86 32.38 6.36 13.74
C LYS A 86 31.09 7.13 13.45
N CYS A 87 30.20 6.59 12.61
CA CYS A 87 28.90 7.20 12.32
C CYS A 87 27.98 7.21 13.54
N SER A 88 27.87 6.10 14.25
CA SER A 88 27.00 6.01 15.43
C SER A 88 27.48 6.93 16.57
N GLY A 89 28.80 6.99 16.82
CA GLY A 89 29.38 7.93 17.78
C GLY A 89 29.10 9.38 17.39
N ARG A 90 29.34 9.75 16.12
CA ARG A 90 29.08 11.11 15.64
C ARG A 90 27.61 11.48 15.72
N TRP A 91 26.69 10.60 15.32
CA TRP A 91 25.25 10.85 15.40
C TRP A 91 24.78 11.09 16.84
N LYS A 92 25.30 10.36 17.82
CA LYS A 92 24.97 10.60 19.24
C LYS A 92 25.43 11.98 19.71
N THR A 93 26.65 12.39 19.34
CA THR A 93 27.23 13.68 19.72
C THR A 93 26.71 14.87 18.90
N MET A 94 26.07 14.64 17.75
CA MET A 94 25.53 15.73 16.93
C MET A 94 24.41 16.47 17.64
N SER A 95 24.42 17.79 17.49
CA SER A 95 23.41 18.67 18.08
C SER A 95 22.05 18.51 17.40
N GLY A 96 20.96 18.79 18.13
CA GLY A 96 19.61 18.72 17.57
C GLY A 96 19.41 19.59 16.33
N LYS A 97 20.15 20.71 16.21
CA LYS A 97 20.12 21.58 15.03
C LYS A 97 20.72 20.91 13.80
N GLU A 98 21.78 20.11 13.97
CA GLU A 98 22.37 19.35 12.86
C GLU A 98 21.49 18.16 12.47
N LYS A 99 20.87 17.50 13.46
CA LYS A 99 19.90 16.42 13.23
C LYS A 99 18.65 16.90 12.50
N SER A 100 18.16 18.10 12.84
CA SER A 100 17.00 18.72 12.19
C SER A 100 17.13 18.78 10.66
N ARG A 101 18.34 19.03 10.14
CA ARG A 101 18.59 19.01 8.69
C ARG A 101 18.32 17.64 8.07
N PHE A 102 18.69 16.57 8.76
CA PHE A 102 18.47 15.19 8.31
C PHE A 102 17.03 14.74 8.54
N ASP A 103 16.38 15.24 9.58
CA ASP A 103 14.95 15.00 9.82
C ASP A 103 14.09 15.62 8.71
N ASP A 104 14.44 16.82 8.25
CA ASP A 104 13.74 17.45 7.12
C ASP A 104 13.97 16.69 5.80
N MET A 105 15.16 16.12 5.57
CA MET A 105 15.41 15.22 4.43
C MET A 105 14.58 13.95 4.53
N ALA A 106 14.46 13.35 5.72
CA ALA A 106 13.64 12.16 5.93
C ALA A 106 12.15 12.44 5.70
N LYS A 107 11.65 13.62 6.10
CA LYS A 107 10.27 14.05 5.80
C LYS A 107 10.03 14.18 4.30
N GLN A 108 10.96 14.78 3.56
CA GLN A 108 10.87 14.89 2.10
C GLN A 108 10.90 13.52 1.42
N ASP A 109 11.75 12.61 1.89
CA ASP A 109 11.82 11.26 1.35
C ASP A 109 10.60 10.41 1.66
N LYS A 110 9.98 10.63 2.83
CA LYS A 110 8.66 10.07 3.14
C LYS A 110 7.61 10.56 2.14
N ALA A 111 7.57 11.86 1.85
CA ALA A 111 6.62 12.41 0.88
C ALA A 111 6.85 11.83 -0.54
N ARG A 112 8.11 11.76 -1.00
CA ARG A 112 8.49 11.10 -2.25
C ARG A 112 7.98 9.64 -2.29
N TYR A 113 8.24 8.87 -1.23
CA TYR A 113 7.82 7.48 -1.15
C TYR A 113 6.30 7.35 -1.19
N ASP A 114 5.58 8.19 -0.44
CA ASP A 114 4.12 8.17 -0.41
C ASP A 114 3.51 8.52 -1.79
N GLU A 115 4.07 9.50 -2.49
CA GLU A 115 3.67 9.88 -3.86
C GLU A 115 3.97 8.76 -4.88
N GLU A 116 5.18 8.19 -4.84
CA GLU A 116 5.54 7.06 -5.70
C GLU A 116 4.65 5.85 -5.43
N MET A 117 4.36 5.56 -4.16
CA MET A 117 3.45 4.48 -3.74
C MET A 117 2.00 4.72 -4.17
N MET A 118 1.52 5.96 -4.18
CA MET A 118 0.18 6.30 -4.70
C MET A 118 0.06 5.96 -6.19
N SER A 119 1.13 6.16 -6.95
CA SER A 119 1.18 5.81 -8.38
C SER A 119 1.51 4.33 -8.65
N TYR A 120 2.03 3.62 -7.65
CA TYR A 120 2.41 2.21 -7.79
C TYR A 120 1.19 1.30 -7.68
N MET A 121 0.79 0.72 -8.81
CA MET A 121 -0.10 -0.43 -8.81
C MET A 121 0.72 -1.72 -8.74
N PRO A 122 0.67 -2.49 -7.63
CA PRO A 122 1.31 -3.78 -7.57
C PRO A 122 0.69 -4.72 -8.61
N ALA A 123 1.54 -5.42 -9.37
CA ALA A 123 1.08 -6.43 -10.32
C ALA A 123 0.25 -7.49 -9.55
N GLY A 124 -1.04 -7.58 -9.84
CA GLY A 124 -1.96 -8.56 -9.22
C GLY A 124 -3.14 -7.95 -8.46
N LYS A 125 -2.96 -6.83 -7.74
CA LYS A 125 -4.09 -6.17 -7.04
C LYS A 125 -4.72 -5.09 -7.91
N LYS A 126 -5.54 -5.52 -8.89
CA LYS A 126 -6.51 -4.61 -9.51
C LYS A 126 -7.45 -4.15 -8.40
N GLY A 127 -7.32 -2.91 -7.94
CA GLY A 127 -8.21 -2.34 -6.94
C GLY A 127 -9.66 -2.63 -7.29
N LYS A 128 -10.45 -3.12 -6.31
CA LYS A 128 -11.87 -3.43 -6.48
C LYS A 128 -12.54 -2.19 -7.08
N LYS A 129 -12.80 -2.20 -8.40
CA LYS A 129 -13.50 -1.10 -9.07
C LYS A 129 -14.80 -0.87 -8.31
N LYS A 130 -15.08 0.37 -7.91
CA LYS A 130 -16.37 0.76 -7.35
C LYS A 130 -17.44 0.24 -8.32
N LYS A 131 -18.29 -0.70 -7.87
CA LYS A 131 -19.37 -1.19 -8.73
C LYS A 131 -20.27 0.01 -9.05
N ASP A 132 -20.61 0.18 -10.32
CA ASP A 132 -21.56 1.22 -10.73
C ASP A 132 -22.88 1.03 -9.97
N PRO A 133 -23.46 2.09 -9.36
CA PRO A 133 -24.74 1.98 -8.65
C PRO A 133 -25.91 1.50 -9.52
N ASN A 134 -25.79 1.64 -10.85
CA ASN A 134 -26.80 1.24 -11.82
C ASN A 134 -26.52 -0.14 -12.45
N ALA A 135 -25.39 -0.78 -12.12
CA ALA A 135 -25.12 -2.13 -12.62
C ALA A 135 -26.02 -3.14 -11.89
N PRO A 136 -26.67 -4.07 -12.61
CA PRO A 136 -27.38 -5.18 -11.99
C PRO A 136 -26.49 -5.86 -10.94
N LYS A 137 -27.04 -6.16 -9.76
CA LYS A 137 -26.32 -6.88 -8.70
C LYS A 137 -26.29 -8.37 -9.00
N ARG A 138 -25.15 -9.02 -8.76
CA ARG A 138 -25.01 -10.47 -8.94
C ARG A 138 -26.08 -11.23 -8.11
N PRO A 139 -26.77 -12.22 -8.70
CA PRO A 139 -27.80 -12.97 -8.01
C PRO A 139 -27.16 -13.89 -6.95
N PRO A 140 -27.87 -14.17 -5.85
CA PRO A 140 -27.40 -15.12 -4.84
C PRO A 140 -27.36 -16.55 -5.40
N SER A 141 -26.35 -17.33 -5.00
CA SER A 141 -26.25 -18.77 -5.29
C SER A 141 -27.31 -19.57 -4.52
N GLY A 142 -27.52 -20.84 -4.90
CA GLY A 142 -28.44 -21.76 -4.23
C GLY A 142 -28.18 -21.87 -2.73
N PHE A 143 -26.89 -21.96 -2.34
CA PHE A 143 -26.50 -21.95 -0.93
C PHE A 143 -26.89 -20.65 -0.21
N PHE A 144 -26.70 -19.48 -0.83
CA PHE A 144 -27.07 -18.20 -0.22
C PHE A 144 -28.59 -18.05 -0.06
N LEU A 145 -29.39 -18.60 -0.98
CA LEU A 145 -30.85 -18.66 -0.82
C LEU A 145 -31.23 -19.54 0.37
N PHE A 146 -30.62 -20.72 0.49
CA PHE A 146 -30.82 -21.61 1.63
C PHE A 146 -30.38 -20.96 2.96
N SER A 147 -29.18 -20.39 2.99
CA SER A 147 -28.61 -19.70 4.14
C SER A 147 -29.50 -18.54 4.58
N SER A 148 -30.06 -17.76 3.64
CA SER A 148 -31.03 -16.69 3.95
C SER A 148 -32.27 -17.20 4.70
N ASP A 149 -32.79 -18.36 4.32
CA ASP A 149 -34.00 -18.94 4.91
C ASP A 149 -33.74 -19.64 6.26
N GLN A 150 -32.53 -20.16 6.46
CA GLN A 150 -32.16 -20.94 7.65
C GLN A 150 -31.42 -20.13 8.72
N ARG A 151 -30.67 -19.10 8.33
CA ARG A 151 -29.98 -18.19 9.27
C ARG A 151 -30.90 -17.61 10.36
N PRO A 152 -32.13 -17.14 10.09
CA PRO A 152 -33.02 -16.68 11.16
C PRO A 152 -33.45 -17.81 12.10
N LYS A 153 -33.59 -19.04 11.61
CA LYS A 153 -33.99 -20.21 12.43
C LYS A 153 -32.87 -20.63 13.38
N ILE A 154 -31.64 -20.68 12.88
CA ILE A 154 -30.46 -21.00 13.71
C ILE A 154 -30.18 -19.90 14.71
N LYS A 155 -30.31 -18.62 14.31
CA LYS A 155 -30.15 -17.49 15.24
C LYS A 155 -31.24 -17.47 16.31
N ALA A 156 -32.47 -17.90 16.00
CA ALA A 156 -33.52 -18.04 17.01
C ALA A 156 -33.26 -19.19 17.99
N GLN A 157 -32.69 -20.30 17.52
CA GLN A 157 -32.32 -21.44 18.37
C GLN A 157 -31.05 -21.19 19.19
N HIS A 158 -30.13 -20.40 18.64
CA HIS A 158 -28.83 -20.09 19.23
C HIS A 158 -28.55 -18.59 19.14
N PRO A 159 -29.23 -17.76 19.95
CA PRO A 159 -29.07 -16.31 19.91
C PRO A 159 -27.70 -15.84 20.41
N SER A 160 -26.94 -16.71 21.10
CA SER A 160 -25.59 -16.43 21.61
C SER A 160 -24.47 -16.72 20.62
N LEU A 161 -24.75 -17.44 19.51
CA LEU A 161 -23.71 -17.77 18.53
C LEU A 161 -23.40 -16.57 17.62
N GLY A 162 -22.12 -16.39 17.33
CA GLY A 162 -21.63 -15.38 16.40
C GLY A 162 -22.13 -15.61 14.98
N ILE A 163 -22.11 -14.56 14.16
CA ILE A 163 -22.52 -14.65 12.75
C ILE A 163 -21.64 -15.65 11.99
N GLY A 164 -20.34 -15.72 12.32
CA GLY A 164 -19.39 -16.68 11.76
C GLY A 164 -19.75 -18.12 12.09
N ASP A 165 -20.04 -18.43 13.35
CA ASP A 165 -20.41 -19.79 13.78
C ASP A 165 -21.72 -20.27 13.14
N VAL A 166 -22.70 -19.36 13.00
CA VAL A 166 -23.94 -19.65 12.30
C VAL A 166 -23.68 -19.94 10.81
N ALA A 167 -22.73 -19.24 10.18
CA ALA A 167 -22.36 -19.50 8.78
C ALA A 167 -21.67 -20.86 8.61
N LYS A 168 -20.75 -21.23 9.51
CA LYS A 168 -20.10 -22.56 9.53
C LYS A 168 -21.14 -23.67 9.64
N LYS A 169 -22.05 -23.57 10.61
CA LYS A 169 -23.16 -24.53 10.80
C LYS A 169 -24.09 -24.63 9.58
N LEU A 170 -24.34 -23.53 8.87
CA LEU A 170 -25.14 -23.54 7.64
C LEU A 170 -24.42 -24.22 6.48
N GLY A 171 -23.10 -24.05 6.36
CA GLY A 171 -22.28 -24.74 5.37
C GLY A 171 -22.34 -26.27 5.55
N GLU A 172 -22.15 -26.74 6.78
CA GLU A 172 -22.28 -28.16 7.12
C GLU A 172 -23.68 -28.71 6.81
N MET A 173 -24.73 -27.99 7.19
CA MET A 173 -26.11 -28.37 6.87
C MET A 173 -26.36 -28.43 5.36
N TRP A 174 -25.78 -27.52 4.58
CA TRP A 174 -25.89 -27.54 3.12
C TRP A 174 -25.17 -28.72 2.50
N ASN A 175 -24.00 -29.09 2.99
CA ASN A 175 -23.27 -30.26 2.49
C ASN A 175 -24.02 -31.55 2.81
N ASN A 176 -24.58 -31.66 4.01
CA ASN A 176 -25.34 -32.81 4.48
C ASN A 176 -26.78 -32.90 3.95
N LEU A 177 -27.31 -31.84 3.32
CA LEU A 177 -28.62 -31.90 2.67
C LEU A 177 -28.57 -32.87 1.48
N GLY A 178 -29.59 -33.71 1.32
CA GLY A 178 -29.72 -34.53 0.11
C GLY A 178 -30.03 -33.69 -1.13
N ASP A 179 -29.64 -34.17 -2.32
CA ASP A 179 -29.81 -33.43 -3.57
C ASP A 179 -31.25 -33.00 -3.81
N SER A 180 -32.23 -33.84 -3.47
CA SER A 180 -33.66 -33.52 -3.57
C SER A 180 -34.06 -32.22 -2.87
N ASN A 181 -33.45 -31.93 -1.71
CA ASN A 181 -33.70 -30.70 -0.96
C ASN A 181 -32.87 -29.52 -1.46
N LYS A 182 -31.71 -29.76 -2.08
CA LYS A 182 -30.89 -28.71 -2.72
C LYS A 182 -31.47 -28.27 -4.06
N GLN A 183 -32.03 -29.19 -4.85
CA GLN A 183 -32.60 -28.97 -6.18
C GLN A 183 -33.54 -27.74 -6.27
N PRO A 184 -34.53 -27.54 -5.38
CA PRO A 184 -35.39 -26.35 -5.47
C PRO A 184 -34.62 -25.03 -5.30
N TYR A 185 -33.57 -25.00 -4.48
CA TYR A 185 -32.72 -23.81 -4.32
C TYR A 185 -31.81 -23.60 -5.53
N LEU A 186 -31.27 -24.66 -6.11
CA LEU A 186 -30.48 -24.61 -7.34
C LEU A 186 -31.32 -24.11 -8.53
N ILE A 187 -32.54 -24.63 -8.68
CA ILE A 187 -33.48 -24.17 -9.72
C ILE A 187 -33.83 -22.69 -9.53
N LYS A 188 -34.11 -22.25 -8.30
CA LYS A 188 -34.37 -20.83 -7.98
C LYS A 188 -33.15 -19.96 -8.31
N ALA A 189 -31.94 -20.39 -7.94
CA ALA A 189 -30.71 -19.68 -8.23
C ALA A 189 -30.44 -19.57 -9.74
N ASN A 190 -30.66 -20.65 -10.50
CA ASN A 190 -30.52 -20.65 -11.96
C ASN A 190 -31.52 -19.70 -12.63
N LYS A 191 -32.78 -19.67 -12.19
CA LYS A 191 -33.77 -18.69 -12.68
C LYS A 191 -33.34 -17.24 -12.41
N LEU A 192 -32.77 -16.97 -11.24
CA LEU A 192 -32.23 -15.64 -10.90
C LEU A 192 -30.98 -15.30 -11.72
N LYS A 193 -30.13 -16.29 -12.00
CA LYS A 193 -28.97 -16.18 -12.89
C LYS A 193 -29.40 -15.81 -14.32
N ASP A 194 -30.42 -16.48 -14.85
CA ASP A 194 -30.96 -16.19 -16.19
C ASP A 194 -31.56 -14.79 -16.27
N LYS A 195 -32.30 -14.37 -15.24
CA LYS A 195 -32.82 -13.00 -15.15
C LYS A 195 -31.69 -11.98 -15.13
N TYR A 196 -30.68 -12.19 -14.28
CA TYR A 196 -29.51 -11.33 -14.22
C TYR A 196 -28.75 -11.25 -15.54
N GLN A 197 -28.62 -12.36 -16.27
CA GLN A 197 -27.98 -12.36 -17.58
C GLN A 197 -28.75 -11.51 -18.60
N LYS A 198 -30.09 -11.54 -18.57
CA LYS A 198 -30.94 -10.66 -19.40
C LYS A 198 -30.78 -9.20 -18.97
N ASP A 199 -30.91 -8.90 -17.68
CA ASP A 199 -30.76 -7.54 -17.15
C ASP A 199 -29.36 -6.96 -17.42
N MET A 200 -28.32 -7.79 -17.35
CA MET A 200 -26.94 -7.42 -17.72
C MET A 200 -26.77 -7.22 -19.22
N ALA A 201 -27.45 -8.00 -20.06
CA ALA A 201 -27.43 -7.81 -21.51
C ALA A 201 -28.10 -6.48 -21.87
N ASP A 202 -29.22 -6.14 -21.22
CA ASP A 202 -29.92 -4.87 -21.39
C ASP A 202 -29.10 -3.69 -20.83
N TYR A 203 -28.46 -3.86 -19.66
CA TYR A 203 -27.56 -2.87 -19.07
C TYR A 203 -26.35 -2.61 -19.96
N LYS A 204 -25.71 -3.66 -20.48
CA LYS A 204 -24.61 -3.56 -21.44
C LYS A 204 -25.07 -2.95 -22.76
N GLY A 205 -26.28 -3.25 -23.22
CA GLY A 205 -26.90 -2.62 -24.40
C GLY A 205 -27.14 -1.13 -24.21
N LYS A 206 -27.61 -0.72 -23.01
CA LYS A 206 -27.80 0.69 -22.65
C LYS A 206 -26.49 1.46 -22.45
N LEU A 207 -25.44 0.82 -21.94
CA LEU A 207 -24.09 1.39 -21.86
C LEU A 207 -23.35 1.39 -23.21
N GLY A 208 -23.71 0.50 -24.14
CA GLY A 208 -23.08 0.31 -25.44
C GLY A 208 -23.54 1.25 -26.55
N GLY A 209 -24.35 2.27 -26.25
CA GLY A 209 -24.68 3.36 -27.18
C GLY A 209 -23.49 4.27 -27.53
N ALA A 210 -22.35 4.10 -26.86
CA ALA A 210 -21.06 4.65 -27.28
C ALA A 210 -20.07 3.49 -27.47
N ALA A 211 -19.67 3.25 -28.73
CA ALA A 211 -18.67 2.29 -29.22
C ALA A 211 -19.13 0.83 -29.52
N GLY A 212 -19.69 0.66 -30.73
CA GLY A 212 -19.19 -0.28 -31.76
C GLY A 212 -19.48 -1.79 -31.65
N GLY A 213 -20.32 -2.32 -32.56
CA GLY A 213 -20.46 -3.77 -32.84
C GLY A 213 -19.49 -4.30 -33.92
N PRO A 214 -19.67 -5.49 -34.55
CA PRO A 214 -20.53 -6.64 -34.25
C PRO A 214 -19.79 -8.04 -34.19
N LYS A 215 -20.50 -9.08 -33.67
CA LYS A 215 -20.21 -10.55 -33.63
C LYS A 215 -20.12 -11.20 -35.07
N PRO A 216 -19.92 -12.53 -35.35
CA PRO A 216 -20.01 -13.78 -34.51
C PRO A 216 -19.07 -14.97 -34.89
N LYS A 217 -19.21 -16.13 -34.22
CA LYS A 217 -19.48 -17.46 -34.85
C LYS A 217 -19.84 -18.54 -33.81
N LYS A 218 -20.97 -19.23 -34.05
CA LYS A 218 -21.48 -20.42 -33.34
C LYS A 218 -20.96 -21.68 -34.02
N LYS A 219 -20.86 -22.82 -33.30
CA LYS A 219 -21.35 -24.17 -33.69
C LYS A 219 -21.21 -25.18 -32.51
N PRO A 220 -21.84 -26.38 -32.55
CA PRO A 220 -22.67 -26.89 -31.45
C PRO A 220 -22.18 -28.24 -30.84
N VAL A 221 -22.93 -28.74 -29.84
CA VAL A 221 -23.14 -30.17 -29.45
C VAL A 221 -22.41 -30.71 -28.19
N GLN A 222 -23.22 -31.43 -27.39
CA GLN A 222 -22.97 -32.52 -26.41
C GLN A 222 -22.44 -32.24 -24.98
N VAL A 223 -23.22 -32.77 -24.02
CA VAL A 223 -22.85 -33.12 -22.64
C VAL A 223 -21.73 -34.17 -22.65
N PRO A 224 -20.72 -33.99 -21.78
CA PRO A 224 -20.36 -35.07 -20.86
C PRO A 224 -20.14 -34.57 -19.42
N GLU A 225 -20.09 -35.58 -18.56
CA GLU A 225 -19.97 -35.62 -17.11
C GLU A 225 -18.65 -35.06 -16.56
N ASP A 226 -18.71 -34.77 -15.26
CA ASP A 226 -17.67 -34.80 -14.21
C ASP A 226 -16.19 -34.63 -14.60
N ASP A 227 -15.63 -33.49 -14.22
CA ASP A 227 -14.35 -33.37 -13.50
C ASP A 227 -14.21 -31.91 -13.00
N ASP A 228 -14.82 -31.60 -11.86
CA ASP A 228 -14.51 -30.38 -11.10
C ASP A 228 -13.30 -30.72 -10.21
N GLU A 229 -12.09 -30.48 -10.75
CA GLU A 229 -10.87 -30.37 -9.93
C GLU A 229 -11.01 -29.14 -9.03
N ASP A 230 -11.23 -29.42 -7.75
CA ASP A 230 -11.29 -28.48 -6.63
C ASP A 230 -9.89 -27.90 -6.39
N GLU A 231 -9.60 -26.71 -6.95
CA GLU A 231 -8.47 -25.88 -6.51
C GLU A 231 -8.93 -25.02 -5.32
N GLU A 232 -8.73 -25.60 -4.13
CA GLU A 232 -8.81 -24.99 -2.81
C GLU A 232 -8.03 -23.66 -2.75
N GLU A 233 -8.73 -22.53 -2.57
CA GLU A 233 -8.11 -21.25 -2.20
C GLU A 233 -8.34 -21.05 -0.68
N ASP A 234 -7.31 -21.45 0.06
CA ASP A 234 -7.06 -21.29 1.50
C ASP A 234 -7.13 -19.79 1.88
N ASP A 235 -8.20 -19.40 2.58
CA ASP A 235 -8.42 -18.05 3.10
C ASP A 235 -7.94 -18.03 4.57
N GLU A 236 -6.63 -17.86 4.77
CA GLU A 236 -6.03 -17.56 6.07
C GLU A 236 -6.49 -16.15 6.51
N GLU A 237 -7.50 -16.09 7.39
CA GLU A 237 -7.91 -14.86 8.09
C GLU A 237 -6.90 -14.54 9.21
N ASP A 238 -6.01 -13.57 8.97
CA ASP A 238 -5.21 -12.90 10.03
C ASP A 238 -6.16 -12.06 10.91
N GLU A 239 -6.40 -12.53 12.13
CA GLU A 239 -7.02 -11.77 13.24
C GLU A 239 -5.96 -10.83 13.84
N ASP A 240 -5.96 -9.55 13.44
CA ASP A 240 -5.27 -8.49 14.20
C ASP A 240 -6.19 -8.06 15.36
N ASP A 241 -5.85 -8.56 16.54
CA ASP A 241 -6.39 -8.17 17.86
C ASP A 241 -5.73 -6.84 18.26
N ASP A 242 -6.48 -5.73 18.12
CA ASP A 242 -6.11 -4.40 18.63
C ASP A 242 -6.40 -4.35 20.15
N ASP A 243 -5.44 -4.78 20.97
CA ASP A 243 -5.40 -4.45 22.40
C ASP A 243 -4.95 -2.98 22.58
N GLU A 244 -5.91 -2.07 22.78
CA GLU A 244 -5.68 -0.74 23.36
C GLU A 244 -5.62 -0.86 24.90
N ASP A 245 -4.42 -0.83 25.46
CA ASP A 245 -4.17 -0.54 26.88
C ASP A 245 -4.43 0.96 27.16
N ASP A 246 -5.40 1.25 28.03
CA ASP A 246 -5.61 2.55 28.68
C ASP A 246 -5.69 2.33 30.20
N ASP A 247 -4.54 2.51 30.89
CA ASP A 247 -4.38 3.21 32.19
C ASP A 247 -2.89 3.48 32.49
#